data_AF-A0A2N4YNP6-F1
#
_entry.id   AF-A0A2N4YNP6-F1
#
_cell.length_a   1.000
_cell.length_b   1.000
_cell.length_c   1.000
_cell.angle_alpha   90.00
_cell.angle_beta   90.00
_cell.angle_gamma   90.00
#
_symmetry.space_group_name_H-M   'P 1'
#
loop_
_entity.id
_entity.type
_entity.pdbx_description
1 polymer ?
#
loop_
_entity_poly.entity_id
_entity_poly.type
_entity_poly.pdbx_seq_one_letter_code
_entity_poly.pdbx_strand_id
1 'polypeptide(L)'
;HAQTQLSAIQQAVQRAALRHHLQICGGGSHPFHAWQRQQISDNPRYVKTVEHFGYLAQQATVFGQHVHVGCQSGDDALYLLHGLSRFVPHFIALNAASPWFDSTDSRFACSRLNRFSSYPDNGPMPWVADWQGFRRLFRQLSYTSMIDSMKDLHWDIRPSPQFGT
;
A
#
# COMPACT_ATOMS: atom_id res chain seq x y z
N HIS A 1 18.24 3.92 15.32
CA HIS A 1 17.89 5.13 14.54
C HIS A 1 16.41 5.15 14.15
N ALA A 2 15.90 4.21 13.31
CA ALA A 2 14.50 4.20 12.87
C ALA A 2 13.46 4.02 14.00
N GLN A 3 13.68 3.06 14.91
CA GLN A 3 12.78 2.84 16.06
C GLN A 3 12.64 4.10 16.94
N THR A 4 13.74 4.81 17.17
CA THR A 4 13.76 6.05 17.94
C THR A 4 12.93 7.14 17.26
N GLN A 5 13.09 7.32 15.94
CA GLN A 5 12.30 8.28 15.18
C GLN A 5 10.81 7.92 15.18
N LEU A 6 10.46 6.65 14.96
CA LEU A 6 9.08 6.16 15.01
C LEU A 6 8.47 6.37 16.41
N SER A 7 9.22 6.09 17.48
CA SER A 7 8.76 6.32 18.85
C SER A 7 8.49 7.80 19.11
N ALA A 8 9.36 8.69 18.63
CA ALA A 8 9.15 10.14 18.76
C ALA A 8 7.90 10.60 17.99
N ILE A 9 7.70 10.13 16.75
CA ILE A 9 6.50 10.42 15.96
C ILE A 9 5.25 9.88 16.66
N GLN A 10 5.28 8.63 17.12
CA GLN A 10 4.18 7.99 17.84
C GLN A 10 3.77 8.84 19.06
N GLN A 11 4.72 9.26 19.89
CA GLN A 11 4.46 10.09 21.06
C GLN A 11 3.87 11.47 20.68
N ALA A 12 4.34 12.08 19.60
CA ALA A 12 3.79 13.34 19.11
C ALA A 12 2.32 13.16 18.65
N VAL A 13 2.05 12.13 17.86
CA VAL A 13 0.69 11.83 17.35
C VAL A 13 -0.25 11.46 18.49
N GLN A 14 0.17 10.64 19.45
CA GLN A 14 -0.64 10.30 20.63
C GLN A 14 -1.00 11.53 21.46
N ARG A 15 -0.05 12.45 21.70
CA ARG A 15 -0.32 13.70 22.41
C ARG A 15 -1.31 14.60 21.66
N ALA A 16 -1.22 14.66 20.32
CA ALA A 16 -2.18 15.40 19.52
C ALA A 16 -3.57 14.76 19.58
N ALA A 17 -3.66 13.43 19.40
CA ALA A 17 -4.91 12.69 19.46
C ALA A 17 -5.65 12.90 20.79
N LEU A 18 -4.94 12.88 21.92
CA LEU A 18 -5.52 13.12 23.24
C LEU A 18 -6.17 14.49 23.38
N ARG A 19 -5.62 15.54 22.77
CA ARG A 19 -6.21 16.89 22.78
C ARG A 19 -7.54 16.97 22.02
N HIS A 20 -7.77 16.03 21.11
CA HIS A 20 -8.97 15.94 20.30
C HIS A 20 -9.91 14.79 20.75
N HIS A 21 -9.65 14.19 21.92
CA HIS A 21 -10.40 13.02 22.42
C HIS A 21 -10.38 11.81 21.45
N LEU A 22 -9.29 11.66 20.70
CA LEU A 22 -9.05 10.56 19.77
C LEU A 22 -8.06 9.55 20.35
N GLN A 23 -8.12 8.32 19.84
CA GLN A 23 -7.17 7.25 20.11
C GLN A 23 -6.57 6.72 18.81
N ILE A 24 -5.38 6.12 18.91
CA ILE A 24 -4.66 5.54 17.78
C ILE A 24 -4.44 4.05 18.05
N CYS A 25 -4.72 3.21 17.07
CA CYS A 25 -4.46 1.79 17.11
C CYS A 25 -3.84 1.32 15.79
N GLY A 26 -3.20 0.14 15.82
CA GLY A 26 -2.71 -0.54 14.62
C GLY A 26 -3.75 -1.50 14.04
N GLY A 27 -3.27 -2.45 13.22
CA GLY A 27 -4.09 -3.43 12.51
C GLY A 27 -4.04 -3.20 11.01
N GLY A 28 -4.52 -4.18 10.23
CA GLY A 28 -4.61 -4.09 8.77
C GLY A 28 -5.96 -3.60 8.26
N SER A 29 -7.00 -3.74 9.07
CA SER A 29 -8.36 -3.25 8.84
C SER A 29 -8.99 -2.91 10.20
N HIS A 30 -9.92 -1.96 10.20
CA HIS A 30 -10.72 -1.71 11.39
C HIS A 30 -11.87 -2.73 11.48
N PRO A 31 -12.10 -3.38 12.63
CA PRO A 31 -12.93 -4.60 12.68
C PRO A 31 -14.39 -4.42 12.31
N PHE A 32 -14.99 -3.27 12.65
CA PHE A 32 -16.42 -2.99 12.44
C PHE A 32 -16.67 -1.67 11.70
N HIS A 33 -15.66 -1.19 10.99
CA HIS A 33 -15.83 0.00 10.15
C HIS A 33 -16.73 -0.34 8.93
N ALA A 34 -17.53 0.63 8.46
CA ALA A 34 -18.39 0.49 7.29
C ALA A 34 -17.98 1.48 6.19
N TRP A 35 -17.49 0.98 5.06
CA TRP A 35 -16.96 1.80 3.96
C TRP A 35 -17.96 2.83 3.41
N GLN A 36 -19.26 2.53 3.49
CA GLN A 36 -20.33 3.44 3.05
C GLN A 36 -20.35 4.75 3.85
N ARG A 37 -19.74 4.77 5.04
CA ARG A 37 -19.65 5.95 5.91
C ARG A 37 -18.35 6.72 5.75
N GLN A 38 -17.42 6.25 4.92
CA GLN A 38 -16.16 6.96 4.71
C GLN A 38 -16.32 8.15 3.79
N GLN A 39 -15.61 9.20 4.17
CA GLN A 39 -15.46 10.39 3.35
C GLN A 39 -14.19 10.23 2.51
N ILE A 40 -14.33 10.41 1.20
CA ILE A 40 -13.19 10.53 0.32
C ILE A 40 -12.57 11.90 0.56
N SER A 41 -11.25 11.96 0.70
CA SER A 41 -10.54 13.24 0.82
C SER A 41 -10.67 14.05 -0.47
N ASP A 42 -10.83 15.38 -0.34
CA ASP A 42 -10.93 16.34 -1.46
C ASP A 42 -9.64 16.46 -2.31
N ASN A 43 -8.66 15.58 -2.12
CA ASN A 43 -7.46 15.54 -2.95
C ASN A 43 -7.85 15.12 -4.39
N PRO A 44 -7.49 15.90 -5.43
CA PRO A 44 -7.81 15.58 -6.82
C PRO A 44 -7.39 14.17 -7.25
N ARG A 45 -6.30 13.64 -6.69
CA ARG A 45 -5.84 12.27 -6.95
C ARG A 45 -6.87 11.22 -6.53
N TYR A 46 -7.48 11.37 -5.34
CA TYR A 46 -8.48 10.43 -4.84
C TYR A 46 -9.80 10.57 -5.58
N VAL A 47 -10.17 11.78 -6.01
CA VAL A 47 -11.34 12.01 -6.88
C VAL A 47 -11.21 11.22 -8.17
N LYS A 48 -10.05 11.30 -8.85
CA LYS A 48 -9.76 10.51 -10.05
C LYS A 48 -9.83 9.00 -9.80
N THR A 49 -9.33 8.51 -8.66
CA THR A 49 -9.46 7.10 -8.27
C THR A 49 -10.92 6.66 -8.16
N VAL A 50 -11.79 7.50 -7.59
CA VAL A 50 -13.22 7.22 -7.45
C VAL A 50 -13.93 7.24 -8.81
N GLU A 51 -13.56 8.16 -9.71
CA GLU A 51 -14.08 8.18 -11.09
C GLU A 51 -13.76 6.88 -11.85
N HIS A 52 -12.56 6.31 -11.63
CA HIS A 52 -12.14 5.08 -12.30
C HIS A 52 -12.70 3.80 -11.66
N PHE A 53 -12.73 3.72 -10.33
CA PHE A 53 -12.96 2.48 -9.60
C PHE A 53 -14.27 2.46 -8.80
N GLY A 54 -14.99 3.58 -8.71
CA GLY A 54 -16.28 3.69 -8.06
C GLY A 54 -16.28 3.16 -6.62
N TYR A 55 -17.17 2.22 -6.33
CA TYR A 55 -17.32 1.64 -4.99
C TYR A 55 -16.05 0.94 -4.47
N LEU A 56 -15.17 0.44 -5.36
CA LEU A 56 -13.90 -0.19 -4.97
C LEU A 56 -12.96 0.83 -4.32
N ALA A 57 -12.95 2.08 -4.78
CA ALA A 57 -12.17 3.15 -4.17
C ALA A 57 -12.69 3.49 -2.76
N GLN A 58 -14.01 3.44 -2.56
CA GLN A 58 -14.64 3.67 -1.25
C GLN A 58 -14.31 2.56 -0.25
N GLN A 59 -14.04 1.35 -0.74
CA GLN A 59 -13.60 0.22 0.07
C GLN A 59 -12.10 0.24 0.42
N ALA A 60 -11.29 1.14 -0.16
CA ALA A 60 -9.83 1.09 -0.06
C ALA A 60 -9.25 1.48 1.32
N THR A 61 -10.08 1.77 2.33
CA THR A 61 -9.61 2.04 3.70
C THR A 61 -9.03 0.78 4.34
N VAL A 62 -7.72 0.61 4.15
CA VAL A 62 -6.88 -0.38 4.81
C VAL A 62 -5.62 0.26 5.35
N PHE A 63 -4.95 -0.44 6.24
CA PHE A 63 -3.74 0.03 6.89
C PHE A 63 -2.61 -0.95 6.61
N GLY A 64 -1.43 -0.43 6.26
CA GLY A 64 -0.28 -1.22 5.87
C GLY A 64 1.00 -0.64 6.44
N GLN A 65 1.97 -1.53 6.69
CA GLN A 65 3.34 -1.15 6.97
C GLN A 65 4.12 -1.18 5.66
N HIS A 66 4.74 -0.06 5.29
CA HIS A 66 5.61 0.03 4.13
C HIS A 66 7.07 0.10 4.59
N VAL A 67 7.94 -0.69 3.95
CA VAL A 67 9.37 -0.74 4.24
C VAL A 67 10.12 -0.33 2.98
N HIS A 68 11.06 0.60 3.14
CA HIS A 68 11.91 1.09 2.07
C HIS A 68 13.34 0.58 2.26
N VAL A 69 13.94 0.02 1.20
CA VAL A 69 15.30 -0.50 1.23
C VAL A 69 16.11 0.20 0.15
N GLY A 70 17.06 1.05 0.57
CA GLY A 70 17.89 1.81 -0.36
C GLY A 70 18.77 0.90 -1.23
N CYS A 71 18.82 1.18 -2.53
CA CYS A 71 19.63 0.47 -3.53
C CYS A 71 20.59 1.44 -4.23
N GLN A 72 21.74 0.94 -4.71
CA GLN A 72 22.72 1.79 -5.38
C GLN A 72 22.33 2.12 -6.83
N SER A 73 21.57 1.23 -7.47
CA SER A 73 21.14 1.37 -8.85
C SER A 73 19.73 0.79 -9.08
N GLY A 74 19.14 1.09 -10.24
CA GLY A 74 17.86 0.52 -10.64
C GLY A 74 17.92 -0.98 -10.91
N ASP A 75 19.06 -1.50 -11.37
CA ASP A 75 19.26 -2.93 -11.58
C ASP A 75 19.36 -3.67 -10.24
N ASP A 76 20.04 -3.08 -9.24
CA ASP A 76 20.04 -3.63 -7.88
C ASP A 76 18.64 -3.64 -7.27
N ALA A 77 17.85 -2.58 -7.51
CA ALA A 77 16.47 -2.51 -7.03
C ALA A 77 15.59 -3.62 -7.65
N LEU A 78 15.79 -3.95 -8.92
CA LEU A 78 15.07 -5.07 -9.56
C LEU A 78 15.55 -6.43 -9.08
N TYR A 79 16.86 -6.62 -8.92
CA TYR A 79 17.39 -7.84 -8.32
C TYR A 79 16.80 -8.07 -6.93
N LEU A 80 16.78 -7.02 -6.09
CA LEU A 80 16.21 -7.06 -4.76
C LEU A 80 14.70 -7.34 -4.81
N LEU A 81 13.96 -6.67 -5.69
CA LEU A 81 12.52 -6.89 -5.87
C LEU A 81 12.22 -8.35 -6.19
N HIS A 82 12.93 -8.95 -7.15
CA HIS A 82 12.74 -10.35 -7.53
C HIS A 82 13.11 -11.30 -6.39
N GLY A 83 14.17 -10.99 -5.64
CA GLY A 83 14.58 -11.75 -4.45
C GLY A 83 13.52 -11.72 -3.36
N LEU A 84 13.01 -10.53 -3.01
CA LEU A 84 12.00 -10.32 -1.97
C LEU A 84 10.62 -10.86 -2.37
N SER A 85 10.28 -10.84 -3.67
CA SER A 85 9.01 -11.37 -4.18
C SER A 85 8.81 -12.84 -3.80
N ARG A 86 9.89 -13.62 -3.68
CA ARG A 86 9.87 -15.02 -3.22
C ARG A 86 9.42 -15.18 -1.77
N PHE A 87 9.53 -14.12 -0.97
CA PHE A 87 9.22 -14.10 0.45
C PHE A 87 7.96 -13.31 0.80
N VAL A 88 7.26 -12.72 -0.17
CA VAL A 88 5.99 -12.01 0.05
C VAL A 88 4.99 -12.82 0.89
N PRO A 89 4.75 -14.12 0.63
CA PRO A 89 3.86 -14.92 1.47
C PRO A 89 4.29 -14.98 2.95
N HIS A 90 5.60 -14.98 3.23
CA HIS A 90 6.14 -15.00 4.59
C HIS A 90 5.90 -13.66 5.30
N PHE A 91 6.12 -12.54 4.58
CA PHE A 91 5.85 -11.21 5.12
C PHE A 91 4.37 -11.02 5.45
N ILE A 92 3.48 -11.52 4.59
CA ILE A 92 2.03 -11.50 4.81
C ILE A 92 1.66 -12.32 6.04
N ALA A 93 2.15 -13.56 6.15
CA ALA A 93 1.84 -14.45 7.26
C ALA A 93 2.29 -13.89 8.62
N LEU A 94 3.52 -13.35 8.69
CA LEU A 94 4.10 -12.79 9.91
C LEU A 94 3.45 -11.46 10.34
N ASN A 95 2.85 -10.70 9.40
CA ASN A 95 2.22 -9.40 9.66
C ASN A 95 0.69 -9.44 9.48
N ALA A 96 0.09 -10.62 9.62
CA ALA A 96 -1.35 -10.79 9.50
C ALA A 96 -2.07 -10.18 10.71
N ALA A 97 -2.84 -9.11 10.48
CA ALA A 97 -3.54 -8.36 11.52
C ALA A 97 -4.88 -7.79 11.04
N SER A 98 -5.59 -8.51 10.17
CA SER A 98 -6.87 -8.04 9.60
C SER A 98 -7.87 -9.20 9.40
N PRO A 99 -8.32 -9.87 10.48
CA PRO A 99 -9.22 -11.02 10.34
C PRO A 99 -10.67 -10.63 10.09
N TRP A 100 -11.04 -9.37 10.33
CA TRP A 100 -12.40 -8.86 10.19
C TRP A 100 -12.57 -8.06 8.89
N PHE A 101 -13.76 -8.16 8.30
CA PHE A 101 -14.21 -7.39 7.15
C PHE A 101 -15.63 -6.87 7.42
N ASP A 102 -15.80 -5.55 7.51
CA ASP A 102 -17.10 -4.89 7.72
C ASP A 102 -17.96 -5.54 8.82
N SER A 103 -17.39 -5.75 10.01
CA SER A 103 -18.02 -6.42 11.17
C SER A 103 -18.27 -7.93 11.03
N THR A 104 -17.74 -8.55 9.97
CA THR A 104 -17.86 -9.99 9.69
C THR A 104 -16.50 -10.67 9.81
N ASP A 105 -16.46 -11.85 10.43
CA ASP A 105 -15.26 -12.70 10.41
C ASP A 105 -15.00 -13.13 8.96
N SER A 106 -13.89 -12.66 8.39
CA SER A 106 -13.54 -12.94 7.00
C SER A 106 -13.03 -14.37 6.79
N ARG A 107 -12.69 -15.09 7.88
CA ARG A 107 -11.96 -16.37 7.88
C ARG A 107 -10.52 -16.31 7.35
N PHE A 108 -10.02 -15.13 6.97
CA PHE A 108 -8.61 -14.89 6.67
C PHE A 108 -7.89 -14.37 7.92
N ALA A 109 -6.60 -14.66 8.06
CA ALA A 109 -5.75 -13.93 9.02
C ALA A 109 -5.41 -12.51 8.51
N CYS A 110 -5.29 -12.36 7.19
CA CYS A 110 -4.97 -11.11 6.50
C CYS A 110 -5.93 -10.86 5.34
N SER A 111 -7.06 -10.18 5.61
CA SER A 111 -8.06 -9.86 4.58
C SER A 111 -7.75 -8.57 3.80
N ARG A 112 -6.89 -7.68 4.34
CA ARG A 112 -6.66 -6.34 3.76
C ARG A 112 -6.18 -6.37 2.30
N LEU A 113 -5.41 -7.38 1.93
CA LEU A 113 -4.82 -7.49 0.59
C LEU A 113 -5.89 -7.71 -0.48
N ASN A 114 -7.01 -8.34 -0.11
CA ASN A 114 -8.10 -8.62 -1.02
C ASN A 114 -8.88 -7.35 -1.40
N ARG A 115 -8.71 -6.22 -0.70
CA ARG A 115 -9.37 -4.95 -1.05
C ARG A 115 -8.92 -4.40 -2.40
N PHE A 116 -7.72 -4.76 -2.84
CA PHE A 116 -7.17 -4.32 -4.13
C PHE A 116 -7.27 -5.39 -5.21
N SER A 117 -7.86 -6.56 -4.97
CA SER A 117 -7.83 -7.68 -5.94
C SER A 117 -8.51 -7.37 -7.28
N SER A 118 -9.42 -6.39 -7.31
CA SER A 118 -10.10 -5.93 -8.52
C SER A 118 -9.34 -4.85 -9.29
N TYR A 119 -8.22 -4.34 -8.75
CA TYR A 119 -7.37 -3.38 -9.43
C TYR A 119 -6.47 -4.12 -10.42
N PRO A 120 -6.33 -3.63 -11.67
CA PRO A 120 -5.61 -4.35 -12.73
C PRO A 120 -4.10 -4.47 -12.47
N ASP A 121 -3.58 -3.66 -11.55
CA ASP A 121 -2.17 -3.53 -11.19
C ASP A 121 -1.88 -4.05 -9.76
N ASN A 122 -2.79 -4.84 -9.18
CA ASN A 122 -2.57 -5.48 -7.88
C ASN A 122 -1.69 -6.73 -7.98
N GLY A 123 -0.94 -7.01 -6.92
CA GLY A 123 -0.12 -8.22 -6.77
C GLY A 123 1.33 -8.05 -7.24
N PRO A 124 1.99 -9.10 -7.76
CA PRO A 124 3.38 -8.99 -8.15
C PRO A 124 3.54 -8.08 -9.37
N MET A 125 4.61 -7.29 -9.38
CA MET A 125 5.00 -6.51 -10.55
C MET A 125 5.23 -7.44 -11.76
N PRO A 126 4.77 -7.08 -12.97
CA PRO A 126 5.12 -7.79 -14.19
C PRO A 126 6.64 -7.96 -14.33
N TRP A 127 7.07 -9.16 -14.74
CA TRP A 127 8.48 -9.47 -14.82
C TRP A 127 9.21 -8.57 -15.84
N VAL A 128 10.38 -8.07 -15.43
CA VAL A 128 11.37 -7.41 -16.28
C VAL A 128 12.77 -7.79 -15.79
N ALA A 129 13.71 -7.98 -16.72
CA ALA A 129 15.08 -8.38 -16.37
C ALA A 129 15.92 -7.26 -15.75
N ASP A 130 15.76 -6.04 -16.25
CA ASP A 130 16.66 -4.92 -15.97
C ASP A 130 15.90 -3.59 -15.92
N TRP A 131 16.60 -2.55 -15.47
CA TRP A 131 16.04 -1.23 -15.26
C TRP A 131 15.52 -0.60 -16.55
N GLN A 132 16.14 -0.93 -17.68
CA GLN A 132 15.68 -0.46 -18.98
C GLN A 132 14.32 -1.08 -19.33
N GLY A 133 14.13 -2.36 -19.05
CA GLY A 133 12.87 -3.09 -19.14
C GLY A 133 11.82 -2.50 -18.23
N PHE A 134 12.17 -2.20 -16.99
CA PHE A 134 11.29 -1.50 -16.06
C PHE A 134 10.84 -0.13 -16.60
N ARG A 135 11.75 0.68 -17.13
CA ARG A 135 11.40 1.98 -17.74
C ARG A 135 10.46 1.84 -18.93
N ARG A 136 10.61 0.79 -19.75
CA ARG A 136 9.69 0.48 -20.85
C ARG A 136 8.31 0.09 -20.32
N LEU A 137 8.26 -0.80 -19.33
CA LEU A 137 7.01 -1.22 -18.66
C LEU A 137 6.28 -0.02 -18.07
N PHE A 138 6.97 0.81 -17.29
CA PHE A 138 6.38 2.00 -16.68
C PHE A 138 5.86 2.99 -17.74
N ARG A 139 6.60 3.19 -18.83
CA ARG A 139 6.13 4.02 -19.95
C ARG A 139 4.84 3.46 -20.58
N GLN A 140 4.76 2.14 -20.76
CA GLN A 140 3.54 1.51 -21.29
C GLN A 140 2.35 1.69 -20.34
N LEU A 141 2.56 1.50 -19.04
CA LEU A 141 1.53 1.72 -18.02
C LEU A 141 1.08 3.18 -17.96
N SER A 142 1.99 4.14 -18.16
CA SER A 142 1.64 5.56 -18.19
C SER A 142 0.79 6.00 -19.39
N TYR A 143 0.64 5.15 -20.41
CA TYR A 143 -0.32 5.40 -21.49
C TYR A 143 -1.76 5.01 -21.11
N THR A 144 -1.94 4.32 -19.99
CA THR A 144 -3.28 4.11 -19.42
C THR A 144 -3.72 5.38 -18.71
N SER A 145 -5.04 5.67 -18.71
CA SER A 145 -5.57 6.82 -17.95
C SER A 145 -5.44 6.65 -16.43
N MET A 146 -5.11 5.44 -15.96
CA MET A 146 -5.13 5.04 -14.55
C MET A 146 -3.85 5.36 -13.79
N ILE A 147 -2.69 5.45 -14.47
CA ILE A 147 -1.38 5.51 -13.82
C ILE A 147 -0.64 6.77 -14.29
N ASP A 148 -0.63 7.81 -13.46
CA ASP A 148 0.13 9.04 -13.73
C ASP A 148 1.53 9.00 -13.09
N SER A 149 1.68 8.22 -12.01
CA SER A 149 2.89 8.15 -11.22
C SER A 149 3.13 6.77 -10.64
N MET A 150 4.36 6.54 -10.18
CA MET A 150 4.71 5.32 -9.46
C MET A 150 3.80 5.10 -8.25
N LYS A 151 3.27 6.16 -7.63
CA LYS A 151 2.44 6.08 -6.44
C LYS A 151 1.09 5.42 -6.70
N ASP A 152 0.64 5.38 -7.95
CA ASP A 152 -0.67 4.87 -8.37
C ASP A 152 -0.68 3.35 -8.57
N LEU A 153 0.50 2.71 -8.51
CA LEU A 153 0.65 1.27 -8.69
C LEU A 153 0.40 0.50 -7.39
N HIS A 154 -0.43 -0.54 -7.43
CA HIS A 154 -0.82 -1.39 -6.30
C HIS A 154 0.00 -2.68 -6.19
N TRP A 155 1.24 -2.69 -6.69
CA TRP A 155 2.12 -3.85 -6.58
C TRP A 155 2.54 -4.15 -5.13
N ASP A 156 2.69 -5.43 -4.81
CA ASP A 156 3.16 -5.91 -3.50
C ASP A 156 4.54 -5.34 -3.14
N ILE A 157 5.43 -5.24 -4.12
CA ILE A 157 6.75 -4.63 -4.04
C ILE A 157 6.94 -3.74 -5.25
N ARG A 158 7.42 -2.51 -5.03
CA ARG A 158 7.54 -1.49 -6.07
C ARG A 158 8.81 -0.67 -5.91
N PRO A 159 9.63 -0.53 -6.96
CA PRO A 159 10.78 0.36 -6.91
C PRO A 159 10.34 1.83 -6.94
N SER A 160 11.11 2.69 -6.32
CA SER A 160 10.89 4.13 -6.22
C SER A 160 12.15 4.90 -6.62
N PRO A 161 12.26 5.29 -7.90
CA PRO A 161 13.42 6.03 -8.40
C PRO A 161 13.67 7.35 -7.65
N GLN A 162 12.59 8.01 -7.19
CA GLN A 162 12.67 9.28 -6.47
C GLN A 162 13.39 9.16 -5.12
N PHE A 163 13.31 7.98 -4.49
CA PHE A 163 13.93 7.72 -3.19
C PHE A 163 15.14 6.78 -3.27
N GLY A 164 15.40 6.19 -4.45
CA GLY A 164 16.46 5.20 -4.62
C GLY A 164 16.20 3.92 -3.82
N THR A 165 14.94 3.47 -3.75
CA THR A 165 14.50 2.31 -2.96
C THR A 165 13.71 1.32 -3.79
#